data_AF-A0A351GNH7-F1
#
_entry.id   AF-A0A351GNH7-F1
#
_cell.length_a   1.000
_cell.length_b   1.000
_cell.length_c   1.000
_cell.angle_alpha   90.00
_cell.angle_beta   90.00
_cell.angle_gamma   90.00
#
_symmetry.space_group_name_H-M   'P 1'
#
loop_
_entity.id
_entity.type
_entity.pdbx_description
1 polymer ?
#
loop_
_entity_poly.entity_id
_entity_poly.type
_entity_poly.pdbx_seq_one_letter_code
_entity_poly.pdbx_strand_id
1 'polypeptide(L)'
;MQTEELTMFSPTLLSKIHELTNNSSVETFVIVGAQADSTLLMLVSISARFDSGLMFKELGSYATSDVAMQAAASVASALEIYEEVQIVSVNLDT
;
A
#
# COMPACT_ATOMS: atom_id res chain seq x y z
N MET A 1 -19.99 -13.68 18.92
CA MET A 1 -19.10 -12.58 18.49
C MET A 1 -17.94 -13.25 17.79
N GLN A 2 -17.93 -13.24 16.45
CA GLN A 2 -16.76 -13.65 15.70
C GLN A 2 -15.70 -12.58 15.92
N THR A 3 -14.63 -12.96 16.60
CA THR A 3 -13.38 -12.21 16.55
C THR A 3 -12.95 -12.29 15.09
N GLU A 4 -13.13 -11.21 14.34
CA GLU A 4 -12.45 -11.06 13.05
C GLU A 4 -10.97 -11.28 13.36
N GLU A 5 -10.43 -12.40 12.87
CA GLU A 5 -9.00 -12.55 12.73
C GLU A 5 -8.56 -11.32 11.94
N LEU A 6 -7.94 -10.37 12.62
CA LEU A 6 -7.07 -9.37 12.01
C LEU A 6 -6.22 -10.16 11.04
N THR A 7 -6.52 -10.06 9.76
CA THR A 7 -5.81 -10.75 8.69
C THR A 7 -4.36 -10.32 8.79
N MET A 8 -3.58 -11.13 9.50
CA MET A 8 -2.18 -10.91 9.73
C MET A 8 -1.56 -10.87 8.34
N PHE A 9 -0.86 -9.77 8.06
CA PHE A 9 -0.15 -9.50 6.83
C PHE A 9 0.31 -10.76 6.11
N SER A 10 -0.12 -10.97 4.87
CA SER A 10 0.44 -12.09 4.11
C SER A 10 1.95 -11.84 3.98
N PRO A 11 2.80 -12.85 4.27
CA PRO A 11 4.24 -12.72 4.10
C PRO A 11 4.63 -12.25 2.69
N THR A 12 3.83 -12.63 1.69
CA THR A 12 3.95 -12.19 0.30
C THR A 12 3.85 -10.67 0.16
N LEU A 13 2.91 -10.04 0.86
CA LEU A 13 2.69 -8.61 0.80
C LEU A 13 3.85 -7.82 1.42
N LEU A 14 4.35 -8.27 2.56
CA LEU A 14 5.53 -7.69 3.20
C LEU A 14 6.80 -7.88 2.36
N SER A 15 6.98 -9.04 1.72
CA SER A 15 8.09 -9.30 0.81
C SER A 15 8.06 -8.36 -0.40
N LYS A 16 6.89 -8.17 -1.02
CA LYS A 16 6.74 -7.24 -2.15
C LYS A 16 6.99 -5.79 -1.73
N ILE A 17 6.49 -5.38 -0.57
CA ILE A 17 6.78 -4.05 -0.02
C ILE A 17 8.29 -3.87 0.18
N HIS A 18 8.97 -4.86 0.75
CA HIS A 18 10.41 -4.81 0.93
C HIS A 18 11.15 -4.67 -0.41
N GLU A 19 10.80 -5.48 -1.42
CA GLU A 19 11.40 -5.38 -2.76
C GLU A 19 11.20 -4.00 -3.41
N LEU A 20 10.00 -3.44 -3.30
CA LEU A 20 9.65 -2.13 -3.86
C LEU A 20 10.40 -0.97 -3.19
N THR A 21 10.69 -1.12 -1.90
CA THR A 21 11.24 -0.05 -1.08
C THR A 21 12.76 -0.11 -0.97
N ASN A 22 13.37 -1.28 -1.17
CA ASN A 22 14.82 -1.48 -1.02
C ASN A 22 15.67 -0.70 -2.06
N ASN A 23 15.08 -0.34 -3.21
CA ASN A 23 15.76 0.39 -4.29
C ASN A 23 15.16 1.78 -4.58
N SER A 24 14.23 2.26 -3.77
CA SER A 24 13.56 3.53 -4.00
C SER A 24 14.01 4.57 -2.96
N SER A 25 14.31 5.78 -3.43
CA SER A 25 14.58 6.94 -2.55
C SER A 25 13.30 7.62 -2.07
N VAL A 26 12.13 7.16 -2.53
CA VAL A 26 10.82 7.67 -2.14
C VAL A 26 10.45 7.06 -0.79
N GLU A 27 10.03 7.89 0.15
CA GLU A 27 9.68 7.45 1.51
C GLU A 27 8.26 6.87 1.58
N THR A 28 7.36 7.32 0.71
CA THR A 28 5.93 6.97 0.77
C THR A 28 5.37 6.43 -0.55
N PHE A 29 4.62 5.33 -0.45
CA PHE A 29 4.08 4.58 -1.58
C PHE A 29 2.58 4.36 -1.40
N VAL A 30 1.83 4.57 -2.46
CA VAL A 30 0.43 4.17 -2.57
C VAL A 30 0.36 2.92 -3.44
N ILE A 31 -0.02 1.79 -2.87
CA ILE A 31 -0.02 0.50 -3.54
C ILE A 31 -1.43 0.11 -3.93
N VAL A 32 -1.62 -0.17 -5.22
CA VAL A 32 -2.83 -0.77 -5.81
C VAL A 32 -2.57 -2.27 -5.99
N GLY A 33 -3.10 -3.08 -5.08
CA GLY A 33 -2.93 -4.54 -5.05
C GLY A 33 -4.11 -5.28 -5.66
N ALA A 34 -3.96 -5.82 -6.87
CA ALA A 34 -4.99 -6.64 -7.50
C ALA A 34 -5.02 -8.06 -6.88
N GLN A 35 -6.22 -8.52 -6.51
CA GLN A 35 -6.54 -9.88 -6.07
C GLN A 35 -7.53 -10.54 -7.03
N ALA A 36 -7.88 -11.81 -6.80
CA ALA A 36 -8.82 -12.55 -7.65
C ALA A 36 -10.18 -11.84 -7.79
N ASP A 37 -10.73 -11.33 -6.68
CA ASP A 37 -12.10 -10.79 -6.62
C ASP A 37 -12.16 -9.31 -6.20
N SER A 38 -11.02 -8.68 -5.90
CA SER A 38 -10.99 -7.28 -5.43
C SER A 38 -9.65 -6.59 -5.70
N THR A 39 -9.59 -5.28 -5.53
CA THR A 39 -8.36 -4.50 -5.56
C THR A 39 -8.20 -3.73 -4.26
N LEU A 40 -7.10 -3.98 -3.55
CA LEU A 40 -6.74 -3.27 -2.33
C LEU A 40 -5.98 -1.99 -2.64
N LEU A 41 -6.27 -0.94 -1.87
CA LEU A 41 -5.49 0.28 -1.83
C LEU A 41 -4.77 0.36 -0.48
N MET A 42 -3.47 0.55 -0.51
CA MET A 42 -2.63 0.57 0.67
C MET A 42 -1.67 1.75 0.63
N LEU A 43 -1.27 2.22 1.80
CA LEU A 43 -0.24 3.21 2.01
C LEU A 43 0.92 2.56 2.76
N VAL A 44 2.12 2.73 2.25
CA VAL A 44 3.35 2.34 2.92
C VAL A 44 4.22 3.57 3.04
N SER A 45 4.67 3.91 4.25
CA SER A 45 5.65 4.96 4.47
C SER A 45 6.82 4.38 5.26
N ILE A 46 8.03 4.68 4.82
CA ILE A 46 9.27 4.30 5.47
C ILE A 46 9.93 5.58 5.93
N SER A 47 10.07 5.72 7.24
CA SER A 47 10.78 6.87 7.80
C SER A 47 11.98 6.40 8.60
N ALA A 48 13.08 7.14 8.46
CA ALA A 48 14.19 7.05 9.40
C ALA A 48 13.87 7.75 10.74
N ARG A 49 12.79 8.55 10.84
CA ARG A 49 12.41 9.31 12.05
C ARG A 49 11.64 8.48 13.07
N PHE A 50 10.90 7.47 12.62
CA PHE A 50 10.43 6.38 13.46
C PHE A 50 11.54 5.34 13.39
N ASP A 51 12.18 4.94 14.50
CA ASP A 51 13.32 4.00 14.53
C ASP A 51 13.18 2.85 13.50
N SER A 52 13.72 3.02 12.28
CA SER A 52 13.54 2.08 11.15
C SER A 52 12.08 1.60 10.95
N GLY A 53 11.12 2.49 11.19
CA GLY A 53 9.70 2.17 11.29
C GLY A 53 9.02 2.23 9.94
N LEU A 54 8.61 1.06 9.44
CA LEU A 54 7.67 0.95 8.33
C LEU A 54 6.25 1.19 8.85
N MET A 55 5.60 2.23 8.37
CA MET A 55 4.16 2.43 8.52
C MET A 55 3.45 1.75 7.35
N PHE A 56 2.49 0.89 7.67
CA PHE A 56 1.56 0.34 6.70
C PHE A 56 0.14 0.71 7.09
N LYS A 57 -0.69 1.05 6.10
CA LYS A 57 -2.12 1.23 6.29
C LYS A 57 -2.90 0.77 5.06
N GLU A 58 -3.87 -0.11 5.27
CA GLU A 58 -4.91 -0.34 4.27
C GLU A 58 -5.88 0.84 4.24
N LEU A 59 -6.12 1.39 3.05
CA LEU A 59 -6.99 2.54 2.82
C LEU A 59 -8.39 2.12 2.35
N GLY A 60 -8.50 0.96 1.69
CA GLY A 60 -9.77 0.37 1.31
C GLY A 60 -9.65 -0.75 0.29
N SER A 61 -10.79 -1.37 -0.01
CA SER A 61 -10.95 -2.39 -1.05
C SER A 61 -11.96 -1.90 -2.10
N TYR A 62 -11.66 -2.16 -3.36
CA TYR A 62 -12.41 -1.69 -4.52
C TYR A 62 -12.75 -2.86 -5.44
N ALA A 63 -13.88 -2.76 -6.13
CA ALA A 63 -14.33 -3.80 -7.05
C ALA A 63 -13.46 -3.93 -8.30
N THR A 64 -12.79 -2.85 -8.72
CA THR A 64 -11.96 -2.83 -9.93
C THR A 64 -10.69 -2.01 -9.72
N SER A 65 -9.66 -2.34 -10.50
CA SER A 65 -8.37 -1.63 -10.50
C SER A 65 -8.52 -0.16 -10.92
N ASP A 66 -9.43 0.15 -11.86
CA ASP A 66 -9.65 1.52 -12.31
C ASP A 66 -10.12 2.44 -11.18
N VAL A 67 -11.04 1.97 -10.34
CA VAL A 67 -11.55 2.75 -9.20
C VAL A 67 -10.47 2.89 -8.13
N ALA A 68 -9.73 1.82 -7.86
CA ALA A 68 -8.59 1.85 -6.94
C ALA A 68 -7.50 2.83 -7.41
N MET A 69 -7.24 2.91 -8.71
CA MET A 69 -6.25 3.82 -9.30
C MET A 69 -6.68 5.29 -9.19
N GLN A 70 -7.96 5.59 -9.38
CA GLN A 70 -8.49 6.95 -9.15
C GLN A 70 -8.37 7.37 -7.68
N ALA A 71 -8.68 6.44 -6.77
CA ALA A 71 -8.47 6.66 -5.34
C ALA A 71 -6.98 6.83 -5.01
N ALA A 72 -6.10 6.03 -5.61
CA ALA A 72 -4.65 6.13 -5.44
C ALA A 72 -4.11 7.50 -5.89
N ALA A 73 -4.55 8.00 -7.05
CA ALA A 73 -4.18 9.32 -7.54
C ALA A 73 -4.63 10.44 -6.60
N SER A 74 -5.83 10.30 -6.01
CA SER A 74 -6.36 11.26 -5.05
C SER A 74 -5.54 11.26 -3.74
N VAL A 75 -5.16 10.08 -3.26
CA VAL A 75 -4.32 9.92 -2.06
C VAL A 75 -2.92 10.48 -2.30
N ALA A 76 -2.29 10.13 -3.42
CA ALA A 76 -0.97 10.62 -3.78
C ALA A 76 -0.97 12.15 -3.89
N SER A 77 -1.94 12.74 -4.58
CA SER A 77 -2.06 14.20 -4.70
C SER A 77 -2.25 14.90 -3.34
N ALA A 78 -2.96 14.28 -2.40
CA ALA A 78 -3.13 14.83 -1.06
C ALA A 78 -1.83 14.78 -0.22
N LEU A 79 -0.98 13.78 -0.46
CA LEU A 79 0.27 13.56 0.27
C LEU A 79 1.47 14.27 -0.36
N GLU A 80 1.49 14.48 -1.68
CA GLU A 80 2.54 15.20 -2.43
C GLU A 80 2.80 16.62 -1.91
N ILE A 81 1.84 17.20 -1.18
CA ILE A 81 1.98 18.50 -0.52
C ILE A 81 3.04 18.45 0.59
N TYR A 82 3.29 17.27 1.17
CA TYR A 82 4.13 17.07 2.35
C TYR A 82 5.35 16.18 2.09
N GLU A 83 5.27 15.25 1.14
CA GLU A 83 6.30 14.25 0.86
C GLU A 83 6.22 13.74 -0.59
N GLU A 84 7.33 13.26 -1.15
CA GLU A 84 7.30 12.60 -2.47
C GLU A 84 6.55 11.26 -2.35
N VAL A 85 5.60 11.01 -3.25
CA VAL A 85 4.78 9.80 -3.24
C VAL A 85 4.81 9.08 -4.58
N GLN A 86 4.94 7.76 -4.55
CA GLN A 86 4.87 6.92 -5.74
C GLN A 86 3.65 5.99 -5.70
N ILE A 87 2.90 5.93 -6.81
CA ILE A 87 1.85 4.93 -6.99
C ILE A 87 2.46 3.67 -7.62
N VAL A 88 2.19 2.51 -7.01
CA VAL A 88 2.70 1.21 -7.47
C VAL A 88 1.54 0.24 -7.64
N SER A 89 1.49 -0.48 -8.77
CA SER A 89 0.53 -1.56 -9.00
C SER A 89 1.19 -2.92 -8.83
N VAL A 90 0.56 -3.81 -8.07
CA VAL A 90 1.05 -5.17 -7.85
C VAL A 90 -0.09 -6.19 -7.98
N ASN A 91 0.22 -7.37 -8.50
CA ASN A 91 -0.64 -8.54 -8.32
C ASN A 91 -0.31 -9.18 -6.98
N LEU A 92 -1.32 -9.35 -6.12
CA LEU A 92 -1.20 -10.07 -4.87
C LEU A 92 -1.59 -11.52 -5.14
N ASP A 93 -0.58 -12.38 -5.27
CA ASP A 93 -0.82 -13.83 -5.28
C ASP A 93 -1.41 -14.18 -3.91
N THR A 94 -2.67 -14.65 -3.95
CA THR A 94 -3.43 -15.09 -2.78
C THR A 94 -3.33 -16.60 -2.66
#